data_AF-H0FAG6-F1
#
_entry.id   AF-H0FAG6-F1
#
_cell.length_a   1.000
_cell.length_b   1.000
_cell.length_c   1.000
_cell.angle_alpha   90.00
_cell.angle_beta   90.00
_cell.angle_gamma   90.00
#
_symmetry.space_group_name_H-M   'P 1'
#
loop_
_entity.id
_entity.type
_entity.pdbx_description
1 polymer ?
#
loop_
_entity_poly.entity_id
_entity_poly.type
_entity_poly.pdbx_seq_one_letter_code
_entity_poly.pdbx_strand_id
1 'polypeptide(L)'
;MADCLHMFRGYRVPPETVEQVRQAIIDTRGRVDVAALRAIVQPAMKAVDPWSSTSRDLAAACAVDSLVFDAARAGLVTRHVNAWKFPAWYRVKKQAGAACR
;
A
#
# COMPACT_ATOMS: atom_id res chain seq x y z
N MET A 1 -14.68 -6.26 9.29
CA MET A 1 -13.49 -6.45 8.42
C MET A 1 -13.97 -7.23 7.23
N ALA A 2 -14.21 -6.56 6.10
CA ALA A 2 -14.66 -7.25 4.91
C ALA A 2 -13.51 -8.11 4.39
N ASP A 3 -13.79 -9.38 4.17
CA ASP A 3 -12.97 -10.35 3.44
C ASP A 3 -12.89 -9.89 1.97
N CYS A 4 -12.22 -8.76 1.74
CA CYS A 4 -11.99 -8.26 0.40
C CYS A 4 -11.00 -9.24 -0.23
N LEU A 5 -11.49 -10.08 -1.12
CA LEU A 5 -10.67 -10.87 -2.03
C LEU A 5 -9.70 -9.90 -2.73
N HIS A 6 -8.47 -9.78 -2.21
CA HIS A 6 -7.41 -8.93 -2.73
C HIS A 6 -6.85 -9.54 -4.01
N MET A 7 -7.70 -9.63 -5.02
CA MET A 7 -7.39 -10.20 -6.31
C MET A 7 -7.06 -9.07 -7.28
N PHE A 8 -5.83 -9.07 -7.79
CA PHE A 8 -5.32 -8.07 -8.70
C PHE A 8 -4.84 -8.78 -9.96
N ARG A 9 -5.53 -8.52 -11.09
CA ARG A 9 -5.15 -9.03 -12.41
C ARG A 9 -4.95 -10.56 -12.46
N GLY A 10 -5.78 -11.30 -11.70
CA GLY A 10 -5.69 -12.76 -11.63
C GLY A 10 -4.74 -13.33 -10.58
N TYR A 11 -4.08 -12.47 -9.81
CA TYR A 11 -3.26 -12.83 -8.66
C TYR A 11 -3.98 -12.53 -7.35
N ARG A 12 -3.96 -13.46 -6.41
CA ARG A 12 -4.47 -13.26 -5.05
C ARG A 12 -3.32 -12.85 -4.14
N VAL A 13 -3.51 -11.75 -3.41
CA VAL A 13 -2.65 -11.37 -2.30
C VAL A 13 -3.18 -12.06 -1.04
N PRO A 14 -2.35 -12.83 -0.32
CA PRO A 14 -2.79 -13.46 0.91
C PRO A 14 -2.96 -12.40 2.01
N PRO A 15 -3.94 -12.58 2.93
CA PRO A 15 -4.27 -11.59 3.93
C PRO A 15 -3.09 -11.29 4.87
N GLU A 16 -2.27 -12.29 5.17
CA GLU A 16 -1.03 -12.13 5.95
C GLU A 16 -0.09 -11.06 5.36
N THR A 17 0.03 -11.01 4.03
CA THR A 17 0.87 -10.03 3.34
C THR A 17 0.25 -8.63 3.37
N VAL A 18 -1.08 -8.54 3.34
CA VAL A 18 -1.79 -7.27 3.50
C VAL A 18 -1.54 -6.69 4.89
N GLU A 19 -1.60 -7.52 5.93
CA GLU A 19 -1.29 -7.12 7.30
C GLU A 19 0.18 -6.70 7.44
N GLN A 20 1.11 -7.44 6.83
CA GLN A 20 2.54 -7.08 6.79
C GLN A 20 2.77 -5.72 6.10
N VAL A 21 2.14 -5.47 4.95
CA VAL A 21 2.25 -4.20 4.23
C VAL A 21 1.68 -3.06 5.08
N ARG A 22 0.53 -3.28 5.71
CA ARG A 22 -0.07 -2.29 6.62
C ARG A 22 0.86 -1.99 7.80
N GLN A 23 1.45 -3.02 8.40
CA GLN A 23 2.40 -2.86 9.50
C GLN A 23 3.66 -2.14 9.04
N ALA A 24 4.17 -2.42 7.83
CA ALA A 24 5.32 -1.71 7.25
C ALA A 24 5.02 -0.22 7.03
N ILE A 25 3.81 0.12 6.58
CA ILE A 25 3.36 1.52 6.47
C ILE A 25 3.32 2.19 7.85
N ILE A 26 2.85 1.47 8.89
CA ILE A 26 2.81 1.96 10.27
C ILE A 26 4.20 2.07 10.88
N ASP A 27 5.15 1.21 10.53
CA ASP A 27 6.52 1.28 11.05
C ASP A 27 7.32 2.40 10.40
N THR A 28 7.08 2.64 9.10
CA THR A 28 7.79 3.65 8.32
C THR A 28 7.70 5.04 8.97
N ARG A 29 8.86 5.63 9.27
CA ARG A 29 8.96 7.02 9.75
C ARG A 29 9.16 7.96 8.57
N GLY A 30 8.08 8.62 8.14
CA GLY A 30 8.14 9.65 7.09
C GLY A 30 7.64 9.15 5.75
N ARG A 31 8.51 9.08 4.74
CA ARG A 31 8.13 8.72 3.35
C ARG A 31 7.91 7.22 3.24
N VAL A 32 6.74 6.82 2.72
CA VAL A 32 6.43 5.43 2.40
C VAL A 32 7.21 5.01 1.16
N ASP A 33 7.99 3.95 1.28
CA ASP A 33 8.73 3.36 0.16
C ASP A 33 7.85 2.34 -0.59
N VAL A 34 7.22 2.80 -1.65
CA VAL A 34 6.34 1.99 -2.51
C VAL A 34 7.10 0.82 -3.16
N ALA A 35 8.39 1.00 -3.47
CA ALA A 35 9.20 -0.06 -4.08
C ALA A 35 9.48 -1.17 -3.07
N ALA A 36 9.79 -0.81 -1.81
CA ALA A 36 9.96 -1.77 -0.72
C ALA A 36 8.65 -2.55 -0.45
N LEU A 37 7.49 -1.87 -0.46
CA LEU A 37 6.20 -2.54 -0.30
C LEU A 37 5.93 -3.52 -1.45
N ARG A 38 6.29 -3.16 -2.69
CA ARG A 38 6.15 -4.03 -3.86
C ARG A 38 7.03 -5.28 -3.74
N ALA A 39 8.25 -5.15 -3.23
CA ALA A 39 9.15 -6.27 -3.00
C ALA A 39 8.62 -7.26 -1.96
N ILE A 40 7.80 -6.81 -1.00
CA ILE A 40 7.10 -7.67 -0.05
C ILE A 40 5.92 -8.40 -0.72
N VAL A 41 5.10 -7.66 -1.47
CA VAL A 41 3.86 -8.19 -2.08
C VAL A 41 4.16 -9.17 -3.21
N GLN A 42 5.06 -8.82 -4.12
CA GLN A 42 5.33 -9.57 -5.35
C GLN A 42 5.63 -11.06 -5.12
N PRO A 43 6.54 -11.49 -4.23
CA PRO A 43 6.82 -12.91 -4.01
C PRO A 43 5.66 -13.64 -3.32
N ALA A 44 4.85 -12.95 -2.52
CA ALA A 44 3.75 -13.54 -1.77
C ALA A 44 2.47 -13.71 -2.61
N MET A 45 2.38 -13.08 -3.79
CA MET A 45 1.21 -13.21 -4.67
C MET A 45 1.04 -14.64 -5.17
N LYS A 46 -0.16 -15.20 -5.00
CA LYS A 46 -0.56 -16.50 -5.55
C LYS A 46 -1.23 -16.30 -6.89
N ALA A 47 -0.70 -16.93 -7.94
CA ALA A 47 -1.37 -16.97 -9.24
C ALA A 47 -2.62 -17.85 -9.11
N VAL A 48 -3.79 -17.32 -9.48
CA VAL A 48 -5.04 -18.07 -9.50
C VAL A 48 -5.49 -18.24 -10.94
N ASP A 49 -5.64 -17.12 -11.64
CA ASP A 49 -5.95 -17.06 -13.08
C ASP A 49 -5.33 -15.79 -13.68
N PRO A 50 -4.00 -15.73 -13.79
CA PRO A 50 -3.30 -14.52 -14.21
C PRO A 50 -3.65 -14.17 -15.66
N TRP A 51 -3.97 -12.91 -15.92
CA TRP A 51 -4.26 -12.46 -17.27
C TRP A 51 -3.01 -12.60 -18.16
N SER A 52 -3.19 -13.07 -19.39
CA SER A 52 -2.09 -13.30 -20.34
C SER A 52 -1.24 -12.05 -20.63
N SER A 53 -1.84 -10.86 -20.50
CA SER A 53 -1.19 -9.56 -20.70
C SER A 53 -0.59 -8.94 -19.43
N THR A 54 -0.68 -9.61 -18.27
CA THR A 54 -0.28 -9.03 -16.98
C THR A 54 0.86 -9.80 -16.32
N SER A 55 1.94 -9.09 -16.00
CA SER A 55 3.03 -9.59 -15.17
C SER A 55 2.68 -9.55 -13.68
N ARG A 56 3.23 -10.49 -12.89
CA ARG A 56 3.15 -10.48 -11.41
C ARG A 56 3.62 -9.16 -10.80
N ASP A 57 4.64 -8.57 -11.41
CA ASP A 57 5.16 -7.24 -11.08
C ASP A 57 4.07 -6.16 -11.17
N LEU A 58 3.32 -6.11 -12.28
CA LEU A 58 2.24 -5.15 -12.49
C LEU A 58 1.08 -5.40 -11.52
N ALA A 59 0.73 -6.66 -11.28
CA ALA A 59 -0.28 -7.02 -10.29
C ALA A 59 0.11 -6.57 -8.87
N ALA A 60 1.39 -6.71 -8.50
CA ALA A 60 1.92 -6.23 -7.22
C ALA A 60 1.87 -4.70 -7.12
N ALA A 61 2.15 -3.97 -8.21
CA ALA A 61 2.00 -2.52 -8.22
C ALA A 61 0.54 -2.08 -7.99
N CYS A 62 -0.42 -2.71 -8.68
CA CYS A 62 -1.84 -2.43 -8.45
C CYS A 62 -2.28 -2.74 -7.01
N ALA A 63 -1.78 -3.85 -6.44
CA ALA A 63 -2.05 -4.21 -5.07
C ALA A 63 -1.52 -3.16 -4.08
N VAL A 64 -0.25 -2.76 -4.22
CA VAL A 64 0.36 -1.75 -3.34
C VAL A 64 -0.34 -0.40 -3.47
N ASP A 65 -0.68 0.04 -4.68
CA ASP A 65 -1.41 1.30 -4.88
C ASP A 65 -2.76 1.29 -4.16
N SER A 66 -3.52 0.19 -4.30
CA SER A 66 -4.79 0.01 -3.60
C SER A 66 -4.63 -0.02 -2.07
N LEU A 67 -3.60 -0.68 -1.55
CA LEU A 67 -3.33 -0.76 -0.10
C LEU A 67 -2.89 0.59 0.48
N VAL A 68 -2.06 1.34 -0.24
CA VAL A 68 -1.64 2.68 0.18
C VAL A 68 -2.82 3.65 0.12
N PHE A 69 -3.69 3.52 -0.89
CA PHE A 69 -4.93 4.29 -0.97
C PHE A 69 -5.89 3.99 0.20
N ASP A 70 -6.06 2.71 0.57
CA ASP A 70 -6.83 2.34 1.75
C ASP A 70 -6.22 2.90 3.04
N ALA A 71 -4.89 2.81 3.19
CA ALA A 71 -4.18 3.43 4.30
C ALA A 71 -4.36 4.96 4.35
N ALA A 72 -4.47 5.61 3.18
CA ALA A 72 -4.75 7.04 3.09
C ALA A 72 -6.18 7.36 3.55
N ARG A 73 -7.16 6.56 3.10
CA ARG A 73 -8.54 6.65 3.55
C ARG A 73 -8.68 6.41 5.05
N ALA A 74 -7.85 5.53 5.62
CA ALA A 74 -7.77 5.28 7.06
C ALA A 74 -7.01 6.38 7.85
N GLY A 75 -6.50 7.41 7.19
CA GLY A 75 -5.77 8.51 7.81
C GLY A 75 -4.35 8.16 8.29
N LEU A 76 -3.79 7.02 7.84
CA LEU A 76 -2.44 6.59 8.20
C LEU A 76 -1.37 7.29 7.36
N VAL A 77 -1.68 7.58 6.10
CA VAL A 77 -0.78 8.22 5.13
C VAL A 77 -1.48 9.37 4.43
N THR A 78 -0.71 10.35 3.99
CA THR A 78 -1.15 11.49 3.17
C THR A 78 -0.32 11.54 1.90
N ARG A 79 -0.96 11.90 0.80
CA ARG A 79 -0.29 12.11 -0.48
C ARG A 79 0.18 13.57 -0.54
N HIS A 80 1.49 13.78 -0.51
CA HIS A 80 2.03 15.09 -0.84
C HIS A 80 2.30 15.15 -2.34
N VAL A 81 1.67 16.13 -2.99
CA VAL A 81 1.89 16.46 -4.39
C VAL A 81 2.50 17.85 -4.42
N ASN A 82 3.69 17.98 -4.98
CA ASN A 82 4.36 19.25 -5.23
C ASN A 82 4.57 19.38 -6.73
N ALA A 83 4.40 20.59 -7.27
CA ALA A 83 4.45 20.89 -8.70
C ALA A 83 5.77 20.45 -9.40
N TRP A 84 6.80 20.10 -8.62
CA TRP A 84 8.14 19.77 -9.10
C TRP A 84 8.62 18.35 -8.75
N LYS A 85 7.88 17.55 -7.96
CA LYS A 85 8.27 16.15 -7.68
C LYS A 85 7.10 15.19 -7.86
N PHE A 86 7.44 13.95 -8.15
CA PHE A 86 6.46 12.87 -8.20
C PHE A 86 5.69 12.78 -6.87
N PRO A 87 4.37 12.55 -6.93
CA PRO A 87 3.55 12.40 -5.73
C PRO A 87 4.15 11.34 -4.81
N ALA A 88 4.43 11.73 -3.57
CA ALA A 88 5.02 10.86 -2.58
C ALA A 88 4.05 10.69 -1.41
N TRP A 89 3.98 9.45 -0.92
CA TRP A 89 3.18 9.10 0.25
C TRP A 89 4.00 9.33 1.50
N TYR A 90 3.43 10.05 2.45
CA TYR A 90 4.02 10.32 3.74
C TYR A 90 3.10 9.81 4.84
N ARG A 91 3.66 9.19 5.86
CA ARG A 91 2.91 8.88 7.07
C ARG A 91 2.39 10.17 7.70
N VAL A 92 1.11 10.17 8.06
CA VAL A 92 0.52 11.25 8.85
C VAL A 92 1.19 11.23 10.21
N LYS A 93 1.89 12.31 10.57
CA LYS A 93 2.33 12.50 11.95
C LYS A 93 1.06 12.55 12.78
N LYS A 94 0.94 11.69 13.79
CA LYS A 94 -0.11 11.81 14.81
C LYS A 94 -0.05 13.27 15.25
N GLN A 95 -1.08 14.05 14.95
CA GLN A 95 -1.14 15.44 15.36
C GLN A 95 -1.02 15.38 16.89
N ALA A 96 0.11 15.81 17.43
CA ALA A 96 0.23 16.02 18.86
C ALA A 96 -0.98 16.88 19.20
N GLY A 97 -1.82 16.37 20.10
CA GLY A 97 -3.11 16.97 20.39
C GLY A 97 -2.97 18.48 20.48
N ALA A 98 -3.93 19.17 19.90
CA ALA A 98 -4.15 20.56 20.23
C ALA A 98 -4.40 20.64 21.75
N ALA A 99 -3.32 20.74 22.54
CA ALA A 99 -3.35 21.39 23.83
C ALA A 99 -3.37 22.89 23.53
N CYS A 100 -4.51 23.35 23.02
CA CYS A 100 -4.84 24.77 23.03
C CYS A 100 -5.29 25.12 24.44
N ARG A 101 -4.41 25.86 25.14
CA ARG A 101 -4.63 26.73 26.30
C ARG A 101 -5.19 26.10 27.58
#